data_AF-A0A2U1L9S6-F1
#
_entry.id   AF-A0A2U1L9S6-F1
#
_cell.length_a   1.000
_cell.length_b   1.000
_cell.length_c   1.000
_cell.angle_alpha   90.00
_cell.angle_beta   90.00
_cell.angle_gamma   90.00
#
_symmetry.space_group_name_H-M   'P 1'
#
loop_
_entity.id
_entity.type
_entity.pdbx_description
1 polymer ?
#
loop_
_entity_poly.entity_id
_entity_poly.type
_entity_poly.pdbx_seq_one_letter_code
_entity_poly.pdbx_strand_id
1 'polypeptide(L)'
;MSPLPSYSQLKWHQREIIFFHHFGVNTFTDSEWGTGKENPKIFNPKGLNTAQWIDVAIQTGVSLSILTAKHHDGFCLWPSKYTDHSVIGSPLQNGHADVVKEFTDSAKDRGVDVGLYLSPWDRHDRRYGNEIAYNEYYMGQLQELLNK
;
A
#
# COMPACT_ATOMS: atom_id res chain seq x y z
N MET A 1 -11.48 12.65 35.41
CA MET A 1 -11.66 11.30 34.84
C MET A 1 -10.48 10.99 33.94
N SER A 2 -9.91 9.79 34.02
CA SER A 2 -8.82 9.37 33.13
C SER A 2 -9.36 9.10 31.71
N PRO A 3 -8.56 9.30 30.66
CA PRO A 3 -8.98 8.97 29.29
C PRO A 3 -9.23 7.46 29.17
N LEU A 4 -10.32 7.09 28.48
CA LEU A 4 -10.65 5.71 28.13
C LEU A 4 -10.43 5.48 26.63
N PRO A 5 -10.00 4.27 26.21
CA PRO A 5 -9.83 3.97 24.80
C PRO A 5 -11.18 3.89 24.09
N SER A 6 -11.23 4.36 22.85
CA SER A 6 -12.38 4.14 21.96
C SER A 6 -12.48 2.67 21.56
N TYR A 7 -13.63 2.28 21.01
CA TYR A 7 -13.84 0.93 20.48
C TYR A 7 -12.76 0.55 19.45
N SER A 8 -12.42 1.44 18.52
CA SER A 8 -11.41 1.17 17.49
C SER A 8 -10.01 1.01 18.09
N GLN A 9 -9.68 1.78 19.14
CA GLN A 9 -8.41 1.64 19.85
C GLN A 9 -8.33 0.31 20.60
N LEU A 10 -9.41 -0.12 21.26
CA LEU A 10 -9.49 -1.43 21.90
C LEU A 10 -9.39 -2.57 20.89
N LYS A 11 -10.12 -2.49 19.77
CA LYS A 11 -10.05 -3.48 18.69
C LYS A 11 -8.64 -3.58 18.12
N TRP A 12 -7.96 -2.45 17.91
CA TRP A 12 -6.56 -2.44 17.46
C TRP A 12 -5.63 -3.07 18.49
N HIS A 13 -5.78 -2.71 19.77
CA HIS A 13 -4.95 -3.24 20.85
C HIS A 13 -5.07 -4.76 20.99
N GLN A 14 -6.28 -5.30 20.84
CA GLN A 14 -6.57 -6.75 20.91
C GLN A 14 -5.97 -7.57 19.77
N ARG A 15 -5.42 -6.94 18.73
CA ARG A 15 -4.74 -7.68 17.65
C ARG A 15 -3.40 -8.23 18.07
N GLU A 16 -2.72 -7.55 19.00
CA GLU A 16 -1.40 -7.86 19.57
C GLU A 16 -0.24 -7.89 18.54
N ILE A 17 -0.36 -8.71 17.50
CA ILE A 17 0.61 -8.89 16.41
C ILE A 17 -0.07 -8.61 15.07
N ILE A 18 0.64 -7.88 14.21
CA ILE A 18 0.21 -7.56 12.85
C ILE A 18 1.32 -7.85 11.84
N PHE A 19 0.97 -7.99 10.58
CA PHE A 19 1.94 -8.03 9.48
C PHE A 19 2.01 -6.69 8.75
N PHE A 20 3.22 -6.34 8.31
CA PHE A 20 3.48 -5.17 7.49
C PHE A 20 4.26 -5.61 6.24
N HIS A 21 3.64 -5.47 5.08
CA HIS A 21 4.19 -5.83 3.78
C HIS A 21 4.78 -4.58 3.12
N HIS A 22 6.12 -4.46 3.16
CA HIS A 22 6.85 -3.50 2.34
C HIS A 22 7.13 -4.13 0.98
N PHE A 23 6.46 -3.63 -0.05
CA PHE A 23 6.58 -4.13 -1.41
C PHE A 23 6.41 -2.98 -2.40
N GLY A 24 7.26 -2.93 -3.43
CA GLY A 24 7.24 -1.85 -4.41
C GLY A 24 8.48 -1.85 -5.29
N VAL A 25 8.76 -0.74 -5.98
CA VAL A 25 9.95 -0.59 -6.83
C VAL A 25 11.25 -0.82 -6.05
N ASN A 26 11.27 -0.47 -4.77
CA ASN A 26 12.39 -0.68 -3.85
C ASN A 26 12.80 -2.14 -3.68
N THR A 27 11.85 -3.07 -3.78
CA THR A 27 12.13 -4.52 -3.79
C THR A 27 13.02 -4.93 -4.98
N PHE A 28 12.97 -4.18 -6.08
CA PHE A 28 13.71 -4.46 -7.32
C PHE A 28 14.97 -3.62 -7.48
N THR A 29 15.18 -2.62 -6.62
CA THR A 29 16.38 -1.78 -6.60
C THR A 29 17.31 -2.08 -5.43
N ASP A 30 16.95 -3.02 -4.56
CA ASP A 30 17.70 -3.35 -3.34
C ASP A 30 17.96 -2.10 -2.47
N SER A 31 16.92 -1.28 -2.32
CA SER A 31 16.98 -0.01 -1.59
C SER A 31 15.87 0.06 -0.56
N GLU A 32 16.19 0.49 0.66
CA GLU A 32 15.17 0.78 1.66
C GLU A 32 14.33 2.00 1.26
N TRP A 33 14.99 3.05 0.74
CA TRP A 33 14.36 4.32 0.35
C TRP A 33 14.70 4.67 -1.11
N GLY A 34 13.75 4.43 -2.01
CA GLY A 34 13.83 4.89 -3.40
C GLY A 34 13.90 6.41 -3.52
N THR A 35 14.42 6.86 -4.65
CA THR A 35 14.73 8.26 -4.96
C THR A 35 13.55 9.04 -5.54
N GLY A 36 12.49 8.34 -5.97
CA GLY A 36 11.37 8.89 -6.74
C GLY A 36 11.63 8.97 -8.25
N LYS A 37 12.76 8.44 -8.72
CA LYS A 37 13.16 8.43 -10.14
C LYS A 37 13.20 7.02 -10.72
N GLU A 38 12.78 6.03 -9.95
CA GLU A 38 12.73 4.64 -10.36
C GLU A 38 11.86 4.51 -11.62
N ASN A 39 12.31 3.74 -12.60
CA ASN A 39 11.52 3.50 -13.80
C ASN A 39 10.42 2.49 -13.47
N PRO A 40 9.11 2.80 -13.63
CA PRO A 40 8.02 1.85 -13.39
C PRO A 40 8.21 0.47 -14.01
N LYS A 41 8.96 0.38 -15.12
CA LYS A 41 9.25 -0.89 -15.80
C LYS A 41 10.06 -1.89 -14.99
N ILE A 42 10.77 -1.45 -13.94
CA ILE A 42 11.52 -2.36 -13.06
C ILE A 42 10.59 -3.18 -12.17
N PHE A 43 9.37 -2.70 -11.92
CA PHE A 43 8.38 -3.42 -11.14
C PHE A 43 7.78 -4.55 -11.98
N ASN A 44 8.35 -5.75 -11.86
CA ASN A 44 7.95 -6.92 -12.65
C ASN A 44 8.07 -8.21 -11.83
N PRO A 45 7.32 -8.33 -10.70
CA PRO A 45 7.37 -9.54 -9.88
C PRO A 45 7.03 -10.78 -10.69
N LYS A 46 7.77 -11.86 -10.44
CA LYS A 46 7.47 -13.18 -11.00
C LYS A 46 6.73 -13.99 -9.95
N GLY A 47 5.52 -14.46 -10.30
CA GLY A 47 4.69 -15.24 -9.38
C GLY A 47 4.12 -14.43 -8.22
N LEU A 48 3.74 -13.17 -8.44
CA LEU A 48 2.98 -12.40 -7.46
C LEU A 48 1.72 -13.17 -7.06
N ASN A 49 1.55 -13.44 -5.76
CA ASN A 49 0.41 -14.14 -5.21
C ASN A 49 0.10 -13.60 -3.81
N THR A 50 -0.76 -12.60 -3.73
CA THR A 50 -1.18 -11.97 -2.47
C THR A 50 -1.98 -12.92 -1.58
N ALA A 51 -2.66 -13.93 -2.15
CA ALA A 51 -3.36 -14.96 -1.37
C ALA A 51 -2.39 -15.78 -0.52
N GLN A 52 -1.19 -16.05 -1.04
CA GLN A 52 -0.13 -16.72 -0.29
C GLN A 52 0.35 -15.88 0.89
N TRP A 53 0.39 -14.54 0.78
CA TRP A 53 0.76 -13.66 1.90
C TRP A 53 -0.27 -13.77 3.02
N ILE A 54 -1.57 -13.76 2.67
CA ILE A 54 -2.66 -13.90 3.62
C ILE A 54 -2.74 -15.30 4.21
N ASP A 55 -2.45 -16.36 3.43
CA ASP A 55 -2.35 -17.73 3.95
C ASP A 55 -1.37 -17.82 5.12
N VAL A 56 -0.20 -17.18 4.98
CA VAL A 56 0.80 -17.13 6.05
C VAL A 56 0.26 -16.37 7.26
N ALA A 57 -0.41 -15.23 7.06
CA ALA A 57 -1.02 -14.47 8.17
C ALA A 57 -1.99 -15.34 8.98
N ILE A 58 -2.89 -16.06 8.30
CA ILE A 58 -3.86 -16.98 8.93
C ILE A 58 -3.14 -18.09 9.69
N GLN A 59 -2.14 -18.73 9.06
CA GLN A 59 -1.37 -19.82 9.69
C GLN A 59 -0.62 -19.37 10.95
N THR A 60 -0.26 -18.09 11.03
CA THR A 60 0.39 -17.49 12.20
C THR A 60 -0.56 -16.84 13.20
N GLY A 61 -1.88 -16.89 12.95
CA GLY A 61 -2.88 -16.26 13.82
C GLY A 61 -2.95 -14.73 13.75
N VAL A 62 -2.37 -14.11 12.71
CA VAL A 62 -2.38 -12.66 12.52
C VAL A 62 -3.71 -12.20 11.92
N SER A 63 -4.35 -11.24 12.59
CA SER A 63 -5.67 -10.74 12.22
C SER A 63 -5.68 -9.42 11.46
N LEU A 64 -4.51 -8.79 11.25
CA LEU A 64 -4.35 -7.56 10.44
C LEU A 64 -3.06 -7.60 9.64
N SER A 65 -3.19 -7.34 8.35
CA SER A 65 -2.06 -7.20 7.42
C SER A 65 -2.10 -5.83 6.75
N ILE A 66 -0.99 -5.09 6.78
CA ILE A 66 -0.87 -3.72 6.24
C ILE A 66 0.07 -3.72 5.05
N LEU A 67 -0.39 -3.22 3.90
CA LEU A 67 0.42 -3.12 2.66
C LEU A 67 0.87 -1.67 2.42
N THR A 68 2.12 -1.47 1.99
CA THR A 68 2.58 -0.20 1.42
C THR A 68 1.95 0.04 0.04
N ALA A 69 0.76 0.64 0.00
CA ALA A 69 0.12 1.04 -1.25
C ALA A 69 0.99 2.05 -2.03
N LYS A 70 1.66 2.95 -1.31
CA LYS A 70 2.70 3.86 -1.82
C LYS A 70 3.76 4.11 -0.74
N HIS A 71 5.04 3.98 -1.10
CA HIS A 71 6.17 4.29 -0.21
C HIS A 71 6.74 5.69 -0.49
N HIS A 72 7.87 6.04 0.13
CA HIS A 72 8.52 7.35 -0.03
C HIS A 72 8.94 7.67 -1.47
N ASP A 73 9.23 6.65 -2.27
CA ASP A 73 9.51 6.79 -3.69
C ASP A 73 8.31 7.30 -4.51
N GLY A 74 7.09 7.22 -3.98
CA GLY A 74 5.88 7.69 -4.67
C GLY A 74 5.27 6.68 -5.66
N PHE A 75 5.86 5.49 -5.84
CA PHE A 75 5.31 4.49 -6.75
C PHE A 75 4.04 3.86 -6.18
N CYS A 76 2.94 3.97 -6.94
CA CYS A 76 1.64 3.47 -6.50
C CYS A 76 1.38 2.03 -6.95
N LEU A 77 1.05 1.14 -6.01
CA LEU A 77 0.71 -0.27 -6.24
C LEU A 77 -0.68 -0.52 -6.84
N TRP A 78 -1.43 0.54 -7.12
CA TRP A 78 -2.74 0.51 -7.78
C TRP A 78 -2.75 1.48 -8.96
N PRO A 79 -3.65 1.29 -9.95
CA PRO A 79 -3.77 2.18 -11.09
C PRO A 79 -4.46 3.50 -10.68
N SER A 80 -3.73 4.36 -9.96
CA SER A 80 -4.22 5.68 -9.53
C SER A 80 -4.48 6.58 -10.73
N LYS A 81 -5.61 7.30 -10.74
CA LYS A 81 -5.91 8.27 -11.81
C LYS A 81 -5.09 9.56 -11.69
N TYR A 82 -4.34 9.72 -10.59
CA TYR A 82 -3.63 10.96 -10.26
C TYR A 82 -2.14 10.94 -10.63
N THR A 83 -1.58 9.81 -11.05
CA THR A 83 -0.17 9.67 -11.45
C THR A 83 0.08 8.44 -12.34
N ASP A 84 0.95 8.60 -13.32
CA ASP A 84 1.47 7.49 -14.15
C ASP A 84 2.64 6.74 -13.48
N HIS A 85 3.17 7.26 -12.37
CA HIS A 85 4.17 6.59 -11.55
C HIS A 85 3.52 5.55 -10.63
N SER A 86 2.98 4.55 -11.29
CA SER A 86 2.20 3.47 -10.70
C SER A 86 2.38 2.19 -11.51
N VAL A 87 1.70 1.13 -11.08
CA VAL A 87 1.59 -0.14 -11.81
C VAL A 87 1.14 0.00 -13.27
N ILE A 88 0.46 1.10 -13.64
CA ILE A 88 0.10 1.42 -15.04
C ILE A 88 1.35 1.48 -15.94
N GLY A 89 2.44 2.06 -15.44
CA GLY A 89 3.71 2.17 -16.18
C GLY A 89 4.56 0.89 -16.15
N SER A 90 4.11 -0.15 -15.44
CA SER A 90 4.85 -1.40 -15.24
C SER A 90 4.45 -2.50 -16.23
N PRO A 91 5.33 -3.48 -16.51
CA PRO A 91 4.99 -4.63 -17.33
C PRO A 91 4.07 -5.64 -16.63
N LEU A 92 3.84 -5.51 -15.32
CA LEU A 92 3.00 -6.43 -14.58
C LEU A 92 1.58 -6.42 -15.14
N GLN A 93 1.09 -7.60 -15.53
CA GLN A 93 -0.22 -7.77 -16.18
C GLN A 93 -0.47 -6.76 -17.32
N ASN A 94 0.57 -6.44 -18.09
CA ASN A 94 0.52 -5.46 -19.18
C ASN A 94 0.00 -4.08 -18.76
N GLY A 95 0.35 -3.61 -17.54
CA GLY A 95 -0.08 -2.32 -17.01
C GLY A 95 -1.50 -2.29 -16.44
N HIS A 96 -2.17 -3.44 -16.35
CA HIS A 96 -3.54 -3.54 -15.81
C HIS A 96 -3.58 -4.09 -14.38
N ALA A 97 -2.42 -4.28 -13.75
CA ALA A 97 -2.34 -4.81 -12.41
C ALA A 97 -2.92 -3.85 -11.37
N ASP A 98 -3.46 -4.42 -10.29
CA ASP A 98 -3.90 -3.69 -9.11
C ASP A 98 -3.55 -4.51 -7.86
N VAL A 99 -2.33 -4.35 -7.38
CA VAL A 99 -1.78 -5.16 -6.28
C VAL A 99 -2.52 -4.86 -4.97
N VAL A 100 -3.00 -3.62 -4.80
CA VAL A 100 -3.85 -3.24 -3.66
C VAL A 100 -5.13 -4.06 -3.71
N LYS A 101 -5.82 -4.11 -4.84
CA LYS A 101 -7.05 -4.90 -4.99
C LYS A 101 -6.81 -6.40 -4.81
N GLU A 102 -5.77 -6.95 -5.42
CA GLU A 102 -5.42 -8.37 -5.25
C GLU A 102 -5.14 -8.71 -3.77
N PHE A 103 -4.52 -7.80 -3.02
CA PHE A 103 -4.25 -7.96 -1.59
C PHE A 103 -5.53 -7.87 -0.75
N THR A 104 -6.39 -6.88 -0.98
CA THR A 104 -7.65 -6.73 -0.24
C THR A 104 -8.62 -7.88 -0.51
N ASP A 105 -8.77 -8.27 -1.78
CA ASP A 105 -9.61 -9.43 -2.18
C ASP A 105 -9.09 -10.72 -1.55
N SER A 106 -7.77 -10.88 -1.44
CA SER A 106 -7.16 -12.08 -0.86
C SER A 106 -7.39 -12.24 0.64
N ALA A 107 -7.76 -11.17 1.34
CA ALA A 107 -8.09 -11.18 2.77
C ALA A 107 -9.61 -11.20 3.04
N LYS A 108 -10.39 -10.75 2.05
CA LYS A 108 -11.85 -10.67 2.13
C LYS A 108 -12.46 -12.02 2.50
N ASP A 109 -13.37 -12.00 3.47
CA ASP A 109 -14.10 -13.17 3.99
C ASP A 109 -13.22 -14.26 4.64
N ARG A 110 -11.94 -13.97 4.91
CA ARG A 110 -10.96 -14.93 5.48
C ARG A 110 -10.48 -14.59 6.89
N GLY A 111 -11.16 -13.65 7.56
CA GLY A 111 -10.89 -13.30 8.95
C GLY A 111 -9.61 -12.48 9.19
N VAL A 112 -8.99 -11.96 8.11
CA VAL A 112 -7.85 -11.05 8.19
C VAL A 112 -8.31 -9.66 7.76
N ASP A 113 -8.23 -8.68 8.66
CA ASP A 113 -8.48 -7.29 8.31
C ASP A 113 -7.29 -6.73 7.52
N VAL A 114 -7.54 -5.72 6.69
CA VAL A 114 -6.52 -5.07 5.85
C VAL A 114 -6.32 -3.62 6.24
N GLY A 115 -5.06 -3.18 6.18
CA GLY A 115 -4.68 -1.78 6.27
C GLY A 115 -3.83 -1.36 5.07
N LEU A 116 -3.83 -0.07 4.75
CA LEU A 116 -3.04 0.48 3.67
C LEU A 116 -2.16 1.61 4.20
N TYR A 117 -0.89 1.53 3.88
CA TYR A 117 0.08 2.60 4.10
C TYR A 117 0.20 3.44 2.82
N LEU A 118 -0.04 4.74 2.96
CA LEU A 118 0.10 5.74 1.92
C LEU A 118 1.09 6.78 2.44
N SER A 119 2.31 6.83 1.90
CA SER A 119 3.32 7.74 2.43
C SER A 119 2.94 9.20 2.23
N PRO A 120 2.93 10.03 3.29
CA PRO A 120 2.78 11.47 3.15
C PRO A 120 3.98 12.11 2.46
N TRP A 121 5.19 11.61 2.73
CA TRP A 121 6.40 12.04 2.03
C TRP A 121 6.50 11.35 0.68
N ASP A 122 6.50 12.14 -0.40
CA ASP A 122 6.58 11.66 -1.77
C ASP A 122 7.79 12.30 -2.47
N ARG A 123 8.72 11.47 -2.91
CA ARG A 123 9.96 11.88 -3.57
C ARG A 123 9.82 11.95 -5.09
N HIS A 124 8.68 11.54 -5.65
CA HIS A 124 8.41 11.56 -7.07
C HIS A 124 7.55 12.76 -7.48
N ASP A 125 6.46 13.03 -6.74
CA ASP A 125 5.47 14.01 -7.17
C ASP A 125 5.98 15.45 -7.03
N ARG A 126 6.03 16.17 -8.15
CA ARG A 126 6.47 17.57 -8.21
C ARG A 126 5.66 18.55 -7.36
N ARG A 127 4.44 18.19 -6.95
CA ARG A 127 3.62 19.02 -6.06
C ARG A 127 4.11 18.94 -4.61
N TYR A 128 4.87 17.92 -4.25
CA TYR A 128 5.37 17.76 -2.88
C TYR A 128 6.14 19.00 -2.42
N GLY A 129 5.78 19.53 -1.25
CA GLY A 129 6.24 20.82 -0.74
C GLY A 129 5.33 22.02 -1.05
N ASN A 130 4.40 21.89 -2.00
CA ASN A 130 3.28 22.83 -2.18
C ASN A 130 2.06 22.32 -1.41
N GLU A 131 1.79 22.94 -0.26
CA GLU A 131 0.82 22.46 0.73
C GLU A 131 -0.56 22.16 0.13
N ILE A 132 -1.19 23.12 -0.55
CA ILE A 132 -2.56 22.94 -1.05
C ILE A 132 -2.57 21.89 -2.17
N ALA A 133 -1.72 22.05 -3.18
CA ALA A 133 -1.72 21.19 -4.35
C ALA A 133 -1.37 19.73 -4.03
N TYR A 134 -0.43 19.49 -3.09
CA TYR A 134 -0.08 18.15 -2.67
C TYR A 134 -1.13 17.53 -1.75
N ASN A 135 -1.75 18.30 -0.85
CA ASN A 135 -2.83 17.77 -0.03
C ASN A 135 -4.04 17.35 -0.88
N GLU A 136 -4.41 18.12 -1.91
CA GLU A 136 -5.48 17.72 -2.83
C GLU A 136 -5.15 16.42 -3.59
N TYR A 137 -3.90 16.28 -4.05
CA TYR A 137 -3.39 15.06 -4.66
C TYR A 137 -3.44 13.87 -3.70
N TYR A 138 -2.89 14.03 -2.49
CA TYR A 138 -2.83 13.02 -1.45
C TYR A 138 -4.24 12.58 -1.02
N MET A 139 -5.15 13.53 -0.81
CA MET A 139 -6.54 13.25 -0.46
C MET A 139 -7.29 12.55 -1.60
N GLY A 140 -6.98 12.89 -2.85
CA GLY A 140 -7.48 12.18 -4.03
C GLY A 140 -7.08 10.71 -4.02
N GLN A 141 -5.80 10.42 -3.78
CA GLN A 141 -5.30 9.04 -3.66
C GLN A 141 -5.89 8.31 -2.45
N LEU A 142 -6.01 8.99 -1.31
CA LEU A 142 -6.63 8.43 -0.11
C LEU A 142 -8.09 8.01 -0.39
N GLN A 143 -8.85 8.85 -1.09
CA GLN A 143 -10.22 8.52 -1.49
C GLN A 143 -10.28 7.35 -2.48
N GLU A 144 -9.32 7.21 -3.40
CA GLU A 144 -9.26 6.01 -4.26
C GLU A 144 -9.05 4.74 -3.44
N LEU A 145 -8.20 4.78 -2.42
CA LEU A 145 -7.88 3.60 -1.61
C LEU A 145 -9.00 3.23 -0.63
N LEU A 146 -9.72 4.21 -0.07
CA LEU A 146 -10.78 3.97 0.91
C LEU A 146 -12.12 3.54 0.29
N ASN A 147 -12.30 3.75 -1.02
CA ASN A 147 -13.55 3.44 -1.73
C ASN A 147 -13.42 2.27 -2.71
N LYS A 148 -12.34 1.49 -2.61
CA LYS A 148 -12.10 0.29 -3.43
C LYS A 148 -12.68 -0.99 -2.84
#